data_AF-A0A9D3WK44-F1
#
_entry.id   AF-A0A9D3WK44-F1
#
_cell.length_a   1.000
_cell.length_b   1.000
_cell.length_c   1.000
_cell.angle_alpha   90.00
_cell.angle_beta   90.00
_cell.angle_gamma   90.00
#
_symmetry.space_group_name_H-M   'P 1'
#
loop_
_entity.id
_entity.type
_entity.pdbx_description
1 polymer ?
#
loop_
_entity_poly.entity_id
_entity_poly.type
_entity_poly.pdbx_seq_one_letter_code
_entity_poly.pdbx_strand_id
1 'polypeptide(L)'
;MTLTHIPWALYLAQSKGSMRTFDQLAKLFMSRFLANKTLQQSAAYLMSIYQKENQSLRDFIHCFKVATMTTKGVSNDLAIQDFITCMTHYFLKYHIVRNLPEKLHVI
;
A
#
# COMPACT_ATOMS: atom_id res chain seq x y z
N MET A 1 -5.47 -23.76 -4.92
CA MET A 1 -4.16 -23.53 -5.55
C MET A 1 -3.15 -23.31 -4.44
N THR A 2 -2.33 -24.32 -4.16
CA THR A 2 -1.36 -24.34 -3.07
C THR A 2 -0.08 -23.62 -3.49
N LEU A 3 0.35 -22.66 -2.68
CA LEU A 3 1.51 -21.80 -2.91
C LEU A 3 2.82 -22.59 -2.66
N THR A 4 3.16 -23.49 -3.57
CA THR A 4 4.39 -24.31 -3.49
C THR A 4 5.30 -23.99 -4.67
N HIS A 5 6.08 -22.90 -4.60
CA HIS A 5 7.36 -22.86 -5.31
C HIS A 5 8.32 -21.75 -4.86
N ILE A 6 8.50 -21.55 -3.57
CA ILE A 6 9.80 -21.05 -3.07
C ILE A 6 10.59 -22.30 -2.68
N PRO A 7 11.67 -22.65 -3.39
CA PRO A 7 12.44 -23.85 -3.08
C PRO A 7 12.98 -23.75 -1.66
N TRP A 8 12.61 -24.69 -0.80
CA TRP A 8 13.18 -24.88 0.55
C TRP A 8 14.72 -24.94 0.51
N ALA A 9 15.29 -25.27 -0.65
CA ALA A 9 16.72 -25.20 -0.94
C ALA A 9 17.36 -23.83 -0.69
N LEU A 10 16.64 -22.72 -0.91
CA LEU A 10 17.16 -21.36 -0.60
C LEU A 10 17.27 -21.11 0.90
N TYR A 11 16.41 -21.72 1.71
CA TYR A 11 16.47 -21.63 3.17
C TYR A 11 17.65 -22.41 3.74
N LEU A 12 17.94 -23.60 3.19
CA LEU A 12 19.02 -24.46 3.66
C LEU A 12 20.40 -24.08 3.10
N ALA A 13 20.47 -23.43 1.93
CA ALA A 13 21.74 -22.98 1.35
C ALA A 13 22.40 -21.85 2.17
N GLN A 14 21.61 -21.05 2.89
CA GLN A 14 22.11 -20.01 3.80
C GLN A 14 22.37 -20.53 5.22
N SER A 15 22.04 -21.79 5.52
CA SER A 15 21.97 -22.31 6.89
C SER A 15 23.06 -23.35 7.24
N LYS A 16 24.13 -23.47 6.46
CA LYS A 16 25.34 -24.15 6.96
C LYS A 16 26.12 -23.21 7.89
N GLY A 17 25.50 -22.84 9.02
CA GLY A 17 26.17 -22.25 10.19
C GLY A 17 25.85 -20.79 10.58
N SER A 18 25.01 -20.05 9.85
CA SER A 18 25.01 -18.57 9.97
C SER A 18 23.92 -17.90 10.82
N MET A 19 22.93 -18.61 11.37
CA MET A 19 21.90 -17.98 12.24
C MET A 19 21.78 -18.76 13.55
N ARG A 20 22.62 -18.40 14.53
CA ARG A 20 22.72 -19.10 15.81
C ARG A 20 21.92 -18.43 16.93
N THR A 21 21.41 -17.21 16.71
CA THR A 21 20.67 -16.46 17.72
C THR A 21 19.41 -15.81 17.17
N PHE A 22 18.41 -15.62 18.04
CA PHE A 22 17.19 -14.89 17.73
C PHE A 22 17.47 -13.45 17.26
N ASP A 23 18.53 -12.82 17.77
CA ASP A 23 18.95 -11.47 17.36
C ASP A 23 19.33 -11.40 15.87
N GLN A 24 20.04 -12.41 15.34
CA GLN A 24 20.38 -12.47 13.92
C GLN A 24 19.13 -12.62 13.05
N LEU A 25 18.18 -13.45 13.49
CA LEU A 25 16.89 -13.62 12.81
C LEU A 25 16.07 -12.32 12.82
N ALA A 26 15.99 -11.65 13.98
CA ALA A 26 15.25 -10.39 14.14
C ALA A 26 15.82 -9.29 13.24
N LYS A 27 17.15 -9.17 13.15
CA LYS A 27 17.83 -8.23 12.23
C LYS A 27 17.55 -8.55 10.77
N LEU A 28 17.59 -9.83 10.38
CA LEU A 28 17.28 -10.24 9.02
C LEU A 28 15.81 -9.94 8.69
N PHE A 29 14.89 -10.27 9.59
CA PHE A 29 13.47 -9.96 9.47
C PHE A 29 13.23 -8.46 9.33
N MET A 30 13.82 -7.65 10.21
CA MET A 30 13.69 -6.20 10.12
C MET A 30 14.28 -5.62 8.84
N SER A 31 15.46 -6.07 8.41
CA SER A 31 16.06 -5.61 7.16
C SER A 31 15.17 -5.93 5.95
N ARG A 32 14.60 -7.14 5.90
CA ARG A 32 13.68 -7.57 4.85
C ARG A 32 12.33 -6.88 4.95
N PHE A 33 11.80 -6.70 6.15
CA PHE A 33 10.53 -6.00 6.38
C PHE A 33 10.63 -4.53 6.01
N LEU A 34 11.71 -3.85 6.41
CA LEU A 34 11.98 -2.48 6.01
C LEU A 34 12.22 -2.40 4.51
N ALA A 35 13.03 -3.28 3.92
CA ALA A 35 13.22 -3.31 2.46
C ALA A 35 11.91 -3.57 1.70
N ASN A 36 11.01 -4.41 2.23
CA ASN A 36 9.70 -4.69 1.65
C ASN A 36 8.70 -3.53 1.87
N LYS A 37 8.79 -2.83 3.00
CA LYS A 37 8.06 -1.57 3.26
C LYS A 37 8.58 -0.41 2.40
N THR A 38 9.86 -0.45 2.04
CA THR A 38 10.53 0.51 1.15
C THR A 38 10.40 0.12 -0.33
N LEU A 39 9.95 -1.12 -0.60
CA LEU A 39 9.50 -1.57 -1.91
C LEU A 39 8.27 -0.73 -2.19
N GLN A 40 8.54 0.33 -2.94
CA GLN A 40 7.68 1.44 -3.27
C GLN A 40 6.22 0.97 -3.30
N GLN A 41 5.44 1.42 -2.33
CA GLN A 41 3.99 1.46 -2.49
C GLN A 41 3.77 2.28 -3.76
N SER A 42 3.60 1.58 -4.88
CA SER A 42 3.49 2.17 -6.21
C SER A 42 2.07 2.70 -6.38
N ALA A 43 1.75 3.34 -7.51
CA ALA A 43 0.37 3.73 -7.82
C ALA A 43 -0.61 2.53 -7.65
N ALA A 44 -0.17 1.31 -7.91
CA ALA A 44 -0.97 0.10 -7.68
C ALA A 44 -1.35 -0.12 -6.20
N TYR A 45 -0.55 0.36 -5.25
CA TYR A 45 -0.90 0.32 -3.82
C TYR A 45 -2.04 1.28 -3.49
N LEU A 46 -2.06 2.50 -4.04
CA LEU A 46 -3.15 3.45 -3.82
C LEU A 46 -4.49 2.90 -4.34
N MET A 47 -4.46 2.27 -5.50
CA MET A 47 -5.62 1.55 -6.05
C MET A 47 -6.08 0.36 -5.19
N SER A 48 -5.32 -0.08 -4.19
CA SER A 48 -5.78 -1.13 -3.26
C SER A 48 -6.57 -0.57 -2.07
N ILE A 49 -6.54 0.75 -1.86
CA ILE A 49 -7.19 1.43 -0.74
C ILE A 49 -8.64 1.75 -1.14
N TYR A 50 -9.51 0.74 -1.18
CA TYR A 50 -10.94 0.91 -1.45
C TYR A 50 -11.73 1.29 -0.19
N GLN A 51 -12.75 2.12 -0.35
CA GLN A 51 -13.72 2.39 0.71
C GLN A 51 -14.50 1.10 1.01
N LYS A 52 -14.45 0.63 2.26
CA LYS A 52 -15.24 -0.55 2.68
C LYS A 52 -16.72 -0.19 2.80
N GLU A 53 -17.61 -1.17 2.64
CA GLU A 53 -19.07 -0.98 2.67
C GLU A 53 -19.57 -0.22 3.92
N ASN A 54 -19.00 -0.52 5.08
CA ASN A 54 -19.37 0.10 6.36
C ASN A 54 -18.41 1.21 6.82
N GLN A 55 -17.46 1.61 5.96
CA GLN A 55 -16.48 2.64 6.31
C GLN A 55 -17.05 4.02 6.01
N SER A 56 -17.02 4.91 7.01
CA SER A 56 -17.40 6.29 6.82
C SER A 56 -16.50 6.96 5.77
N LEU A 57 -17.04 7.91 5.02
CA LEU A 57 -16.26 8.65 4.03
C LEU A 57 -15.06 9.37 4.68
N ARG A 58 -15.23 9.86 5.92
CA ARG A 58 -14.16 10.51 6.68
C ARG A 58 -13.01 9.56 6.95
N ASP A 59 -13.29 8.36 7.42
CA ASP A 59 -12.27 7.36 7.73
C ASP A 59 -11.56 6.88 6.46
N PHE A 60 -12.32 6.75 5.37
CA PHE A 60 -11.75 6.45 4.06
C PHE A 60 -10.79 7.54 3.59
N ILE A 61 -11.19 8.82 3.63
CA ILE A 61 -10.33 9.96 3.27
C ILE A 61 -9.06 9.97 4.11
N HIS A 62 -9.17 9.69 5.42
CA HIS A 62 -8.01 9.62 6.30
C HIS A 62 -7.04 8.50 5.91
N CYS A 63 -7.55 7.29 5.64
CA CYS A 63 -6.73 6.17 5.17
C CYS A 63 -6.06 6.48 3.81
N PHE A 64 -6.81 7.06 2.87
CA PHE A 64 -6.32 7.40 1.54
C PHE A 64 -5.26 8.50 1.59
N LYS A 65 -5.42 9.49 2.48
CA LYS A 65 -4.42 10.53 2.79
C LYS A 65 -3.10 9.91 3.21
N VAL A 66 -3.14 9.04 4.21
CA VAL A 66 -1.94 8.39 4.75
C VAL A 66 -1.25 7.58 3.67
N ALA A 67 -2.00 6.82 2.87
CA ALA A 67 -1.45 6.03 1.77
C ALA A 67 -0.81 6.90 0.67
N THR A 68 -1.40 8.06 0.37
CA THR A 68 -0.86 9.01 -0.61
C THR A 68 0.45 9.62 -0.14
N MET A 69 0.56 9.95 1.16
CA MET A 69 1.79 10.49 1.75
C MET A 69 2.93 9.45 1.81
N THR A 70 2.63 8.17 1.94
CA THR A 70 3.65 7.10 1.97
C THR A 70 4.07 6.62 0.58
N THR A 71 3.28 6.93 -0.44
CA THR A 71 3.52 6.57 -1.84
C THR A 71 4.38 7.64 -2.52
N LYS A 72 5.55 7.25 -3.04
CA LYS A 72 6.44 8.18 -3.76
C LYS A 72 6.09 8.22 -5.25
N GLY A 73 6.15 9.42 -5.85
CA GLY A 73 6.10 9.59 -7.30
C GLY A 73 4.71 9.55 -7.95
N VAL A 74 3.64 9.66 -7.16
CA VAL A 74 2.27 9.79 -7.70
C VAL A 74 1.94 11.25 -7.91
N SER A 75 1.59 11.61 -9.14
CA SER A 75 1.08 12.95 -9.49
C SER A 75 -0.28 13.20 -8.85
N ASN A 76 -0.62 14.46 -8.55
CA ASN A 76 -1.93 14.82 -8.00
C ASN A 76 -3.11 14.30 -8.84
N ASP A 77 -3.00 14.35 -10.18
CA ASP A 77 -4.07 13.90 -11.08
C ASP A 77 -4.36 12.41 -10.92
N LEU A 78 -3.31 11.58 -10.89
CA LEU A 78 -3.42 10.15 -10.61
C LEU A 78 -3.97 9.88 -9.20
N ALA A 79 -3.55 10.63 -8.18
CA ALA A 79 -4.09 10.49 -6.83
C ALA A 79 -5.59 10.82 -6.76
N ILE A 80 -6.05 11.85 -7.48
CA ILE A 80 -7.46 12.22 -7.59
C ILE A 80 -8.24 11.13 -8.32
N GLN A 81 -7.72 10.59 -9.43
CA GLN A 81 -8.36 9.51 -10.16
C GLN A 81 -8.49 8.23 -9.32
N ASP A 82 -7.43 7.85 -8.62
CA ASP A 82 -7.43 6.69 -7.71
C ASP A 82 -8.43 6.91 -6.57
N PHE A 83 -8.47 8.11 -5.99
CA PHE A 83 -9.43 8.47 -4.94
C PHE A 83 -10.88 8.30 -5.39
N ILE A 84 -11.23 8.83 -6.56
CA ILE A 84 -12.59 8.72 -7.14
C ILE A 84 -12.91 7.25 -7.46
N THR A 85 -11.95 6.50 -8.00
CA THR A 85 -12.11 5.09 -8.35
C THR A 85 -12.38 4.25 -7.11
N CYS A 86 -11.62 4.48 -6.04
CA CYS A 86 -11.65 3.70 -4.81
C CYS A 86 -12.82 4.04 -3.87
N MET A 87 -13.49 5.18 -4.04
CA MET A 87 -14.68 5.54 -3.28
C MET A 87 -15.85 4.59 -3.61
N THR A 88 -16.84 4.41 -2.73
CA THR A 88 -18.03 3.59 -3.04
C THR A 88 -19.28 4.44 -3.32
N HIS A 89 -19.28 5.70 -2.88
CA HIS A 89 -20.46 6.55 -2.92
C HIS A 89 -20.70 7.17 -4.32
N TYR A 90 -21.51 6.51 -5.15
CA TYR A 90 -21.78 6.90 -6.54
C TYR A 90 -22.18 8.38 -6.72
N PHE A 91 -23.11 8.88 -5.91
CA PHE A 91 -23.55 10.28 -5.97
C PHE A 91 -22.38 11.26 -5.76
N LEU A 92 -21.47 10.95 -4.83
CA LEU A 92 -20.34 11.83 -4.55
C LEU A 92 -19.28 11.73 -5.65
N LYS A 93 -19.03 10.52 -6.19
CA LYS A 93 -18.18 10.37 -7.38
C LYS A 93 -18.66 11.24 -8.52
N TYR A 94 -19.96 11.22 -8.82
CA TYR A 94 -20.55 12.01 -9.89
C TYR A 94 -20.35 13.52 -9.69
N HIS A 95 -20.58 14.01 -8.46
CA HIS A 95 -20.40 15.43 -8.14
C HIS A 95 -18.94 15.88 -8.16
N ILE A 96 -18.01 15.02 -7.71
CA ILE A 96 -16.56 15.28 -7.72
C ILE A 96 -16.03 15.29 -9.15
N VAL A 97 -16.42 14.34 -10.01
CA VAL A 97 -15.99 14.34 -11.42
C VAL A 97 -16.46 15.59 -12.16
N ARG A 98 -17.68 16.08 -11.85
CA ARG A 98 -18.21 17.33 -12.42
C ARG A 98 -17.51 18.59 -11.92
N ASN A 99 -16.97 18.56 -10.71
CA ASN A 99 -16.26 19.67 -10.09
C ASN A 99 -14.91 19.15 -9.61
N LEU A 100 -14.06 18.77 -10.57
CA LEU A 100 -12.79 18.12 -10.27
C LEU A 100 -11.97 19.06 -9.37
N PRO A 101 -11.57 18.62 -8.16
CA PRO A 101 -10.71 19.42 -7.32
C PRO A 101 -9.37 19.61 -8.04
N GLU A 102 -8.91 20.85 -8.23
CA GLU A 102 -7.56 21.10 -8.77
C GLU A 102 -6.48 20.49 -7.89
N LYS A 103 -6.77 20.41 -6.58
CA LYS A 103 -5.95 19.75 -5.59
C LYS A 103 -6.87 19.07 -4.59
N LEU A 104 -6.55 17.84 -4.23
CA LEU A 104 -6.98 17.32 -2.94
C LEU A 104 -6.24 18.15 -1.88
N HIS A 105 -6.93 19.02 -1.14
CA HIS A 105 -6.41 19.70 0.07
C HIS A 105 -6.21 18.69 1.21
N VAL A 106 -5.41 17.69 0.90
CA VAL A 106 -5.01 16.55 1.72
C VAL A 106 -3.50 16.61 1.98
N ILE A 107 -2.84 17.64 1.43
CA ILE A 107 -1.42 17.98 1.58
C ILE A 107 -1.32 19.29 2.37
#